data_AF-A0AA37WRH5-F1
#
_entry.id   AF-A0AA37WRH5-F1
#
_cell.length_a   1.000
_cell.length_b   1.000
_cell.length_c   1.000
_cell.angle_alpha   90.00
_cell.angle_beta   90.00
_cell.angle_gamma   90.00
#
_symmetry.space_group_name_H-M   'P 1'
#
loop_
_entity.id
_entity.type
_entity.pdbx_description
1 polymer ?
#
loop_
_entity_poly.entity_id
_entity_poly.type
_entity_poly.pdbx_seq_one_letter_code
_entity_poly.pdbx_strand_id
1 'polypeptide(L)' 'MIKVHQRDGGFVVADCDGWLPGFYATEHAARKAASMPSETLQAIQNRKNEEVGGTGGVITDADLAEAEE' A
#
# COMPACT_ATOMS: atom_id res chain seq x y z
N MET A 1 12.93 0.79 10.71
CA MET A 1 12.41 2.15 10.97
C MET A 1 11.67 2.54 9.72
N ILE A 2 10.37 2.67 9.85
CA ILE A 2 9.48 2.87 8.71
C ILE A 2 9.48 4.35 8.33
N LYS A 3 9.65 4.62 7.04
CA LYS A 3 9.57 5.94 6.43
C LYS A 3 8.45 5.95 5.40
N VAL A 4 7.52 6.89 5.56
CA VAL A 4 6.49 7.16 4.56
C VAL A 4 6.98 8.27 3.66
N HIS A 5 6.91 8.05 2.35
CA HIS A 5 7.30 9.01 1.33
C HIS A 5 6.08 9.39 0.49
N GLN A 6 5.87 10.68 0.29
CA GLN A 6 4.86 11.18 -0.63
C GLN A 6 5.40 11.18 -2.07
N ARG A 7 4.63 10.63 -3.02
CA ARG A 7 4.96 10.55 -4.45
C ARG A 7 3.69 10.71 -5.29
N ASP A 8 3.73 11.55 -6.32
CA ASP A 8 2.71 11.67 -7.37
C ASP A 8 1.24 11.63 -6.88
N GLY A 9 0.93 12.35 -5.79
CA GLY A 9 -0.42 12.42 -5.23
C GLY A 9 -0.81 11.30 -4.26
N GLY A 10 0.09 10.39 -3.92
CA GLY A 10 -0.09 9.34 -2.91
C GLY A 10 1.18 9.09 -2.09
N PHE A 11 1.25 7.91 -1.50
CA PHE A 11 2.26 7.55 -0.52
C PHE A 11 2.85 6.17 -0.80
N VAL A 12 4.13 6.00 -0.51
CA VAL A 12 4.83 4.71 -0.55
C VAL A 12 5.60 4.54 0.75
N VAL A 13 5.84 3.30 1.15
CA VAL A 13 6.47 2.98 2.43
C VAL A 13 7.82 2.32 2.19
N ALA A 14 8.85 2.83 2.86
CA ALA A 14 10.17 2.21 2.94
C ALA A 14 10.44 1.77 4.38
N ASP A 15 11.02 0.59 4.56
CA ASP A 15 11.62 0.15 5.82
C ASP A 15 13.12 -0.13 5.62
N CYS A 16 13.80 -0.59 6.68
CA CYS A 16 15.23 -0.92 6.68
C CYS A 16 15.64 -1.85 5.51
N ASP A 17 14.75 -2.76 5.11
CA ASP A 17 15.01 -3.80 4.14
C ASP A 17 14.52 -3.47 2.72
N GLY A 18 13.97 -2.26 2.49
CA GLY A 18 13.57 -1.79 1.16
C GLY A 18 12.17 -1.17 1.12
N TRP A 19 11.55 -1.22 -0.05
CA TRP A 19 10.19 -0.70 -0.26
C TRP A 19 9.16 -1.77 0.05
N LEU A 20 8.16 -1.42 0.85
CA LEU A 20 6.98 -2.26 1.01
C LEU A 20 6.13 -2.23 -0.25
N PRO A 21 5.43 -3.33 -0.59
CA PRO A 21 4.55 -3.38 -1.74
C PRO A 21 3.39 -2.41 -1.58
N GLY A 22 3.16 -1.59 -2.60
CA GLY A 22 1.93 -0.84 -2.75
C GLY A 22 2.11 0.67 -2.89
N PHE A 23 1.05 1.31 -3.39
CA PHE A 23 0.91 2.75 -3.47
C PHE A 23 -0.38 3.18 -2.78
N TYR A 24 -0.29 4.04 -1.78
CA TYR A 24 -1.38 4.33 -0.85
C TYR A 24 -2.00 5.72 -1.09
N ALA A 25 -3.31 5.81 -0.96
CA ALA A 25 -4.06 7.05 -1.15
C ALA A 25 -3.76 8.08 -0.05
N THR A 26 -3.49 7.63 1.18
CA THR A 26 -3.33 8.49 2.35
C THR A 26 -2.09 8.11 3.16
N GLU A 27 -1.54 9.07 3.91
CA GLU A 27 -0.45 8.79 4.86
C GLU A 27 -0.91 7.79 5.93
N HIS A 28 -2.18 7.85 6.32
CA HIS A 28 -2.77 6.90 7.26
C HIS A 28 -2.67 5.47 6.74
N ALA A 29 -3.13 5.22 5.51
CA ALA A 29 -3.07 3.91 4.88
C ALA A 29 -1.62 3.41 4.79
N ALA A 30 -0.69 4.28 4.39
CA ALA A 30 0.74 3.95 4.35
C ALA A 30 1.30 3.55 5.73
N ARG A 31 0.93 4.27 6.79
CA ARG A 31 1.34 3.93 8.17
C ARG A 31 0.73 2.63 8.65
N LYS A 32 -0.54 2.37 8.31
CA LYS A 32 -1.24 1.13 8.67
C LYS A 32 -0.63 -0.08 7.95
N ALA A 33 -0.38 0.05 6.65
CA ALA A 33 0.24 -0.99 5.83
C ALA A 33 1.59 -1.45 6.38
N ALA A 34 2.32 -0.56 7.04
CA ALA A 34 3.60 -0.85 7.66
C ALA A 34 3.56 -1.92 8.76
N SER A 35 2.38 -2.22 9.30
CA SER A 35 2.14 -3.28 10.29
C SER A 35 1.58 -4.57 9.66
N MET A 36 1.37 -4.61 8.35
CA MET A 36 0.77 -5.75 7.64
C MET A 36 1.82 -6.60 6.93
N PRO A 37 1.55 -7.89 6.69
CA PRO A 37 2.45 -8.76 5.92
C PRO A 37 2.64 -8.27 4.49
N SER A 38 3.87 -8.31 3.98
CA SER A 38 4.22 -7.89 2.62
C SER A 38 3.42 -8.65 1.55
N GLU A 39 3.13 -9.93 1.80
CA GLU A 39 2.31 -10.78 0.91
C GLU A 39 0.87 -10.28 0.80
N THR A 40 0.27 -9.83 1.92
CA THR A 40 -1.06 -9.25 1.95
C THR A 40 -1.09 -7.95 1.16
N LEU A 41 -0.10 -7.06 1.38
CA LEU A 41 0.01 -5.80 0.65
C LEU A 41 0.18 -6.02 -0.85
N GLN A 42 0.96 -7.02 -1.25
CA GLN A 42 1.15 -7.37 -2.65
C GLN A 42 -0.15 -7.90 -3.29
N ALA A 43 -0.91 -8.71 -2.57
CA ALA A 43 -2.21 -9.21 -3.03
C ALA A 43 -3.21 -8.06 -3.25
N ILE A 44 -3.29 -7.12 -2.29
CA ILE A 44 -4.13 -5.92 -2.42
C ILE A 44 -3.68 -5.09 -3.63
N GLN A 45 -2.38 -4.82 -3.77
CA GLN A 45 -1.86 -4.04 -4.89
C GLN A 45 -2.18 -4.69 -6.24
N ASN A 46 -2.07 -6.02 -6.34
CA ASN A 46 -2.40 -6.76 -7.57
C ASN A 46 -3.88 -6.61 -7.91
N ARG A 47 -4.78 -6.75 -6.93
CA ARG A 47 -6.22 -6.52 -7.13
C ARG A 47 -6.50 -5.10 -7.62
N LYS A 48 -5.93 -4.08 -6.97
CA LYS A 48 -6.14 -2.67 -7.38
C LYS A 48 -5.61 -2.39 -8.78
N ASN A 49 -4.50 -3.02 -9.14
CA ASN A 49 -3.91 -2.97 -10.47
C ASN A 49 -4.87 -3.57 -11.52
N GLU A 50 -5.47 -4.72 -11.24
CA GLU A 50 -6.48 -5.35 -12.11
C GLU A 50 -7.73 -4.47 -12.28
N GLU A 51 -8.23 -3.85 -11.21
CA GLU A 51 -9.39 -2.95 -11.25
C GLU A 51 -9.21 -1.75 -12.18
N VAL A 52 -7.99 -1.22 -12.28
CA VAL A 52 -7.66 -0.08 -13.17
C VAL A 52 -7.15 -0.53 -14.54
N GLY A 53 -7.19 -1.83 -14.83
CA GLY A 53 -6.80 -2.40 -16.12
C GLY A 53 -5.30 -2.47 -16.38
N GLY A 54 -4.47 -2.51 -15.35
CA GLY A 54 -3.01 -2.59 -15.53
C GLY A 54 -2.21 -2.27 -14.27
N THR A 55 -1.36 -1.26 -14.33
CA THR A 55 -0.53 -0.84 -13.19
C THR A 55 -0.94 0.56 -12.72
N GLY A 56 -0.76 0.84 -11.43
CA GLY A 56 -1.09 2.14 -10.85
C GLY A 56 -2.36 2.14 -10.00
N GLY A 57 -2.84 0.96 -9.60
CA GLY A 57 -3.89 0.87 -8.59
C GLY A 57 -3.46 1.55 -7.28
N VAL A 58 -4.38 2.24 -6.63
CA VAL A 58 -4.12 2.95 -5.37
C VAL A 58 -4.82 2.23 -4.23
N ILE A 59 -4.08 1.86 -3.20
CA ILE A 59 -4.57 1.20 -1.99
C ILE A 59 -5.17 2.25 -1.04
N THR A 60 -6.39 2.03 -0.61
CA THR A 60 -7.12 2.90 0.32
C THR A 60 -7.16 2.30 1.73
N ASP A 61 -7.54 3.11 2.72
CA ASP A 61 -7.77 2.63 4.10
C ASP A 61 -8.82 1.52 4.17
N ALA A 62 -9.83 1.54 3.27
CA ALA A 62 -10.87 0.52 3.18
C ALA A 62 -10.31 -0.82 2.67
N ASP A 63 -9.41 -0.80 1.69
CA ASP A 63 -8.76 -2.01 1.19
C ASP A 63 -7.91 -2.70 2.28
N LEU A 64 -7.26 -1.91 3.13
CA LEU A 64 -6.48 -2.44 4.26
C LEU A 64 -7.40 -2.99 5.37
N ALA A 65 -8.54 -2.36 5.62
CA ALA A 65 -9.51 -2.84 6.61
C ALA A 65 -10.14 -4.19 6.20
N GLU A 66 -10.50 -4.34 4.93
CA GLU A 66 -11.07 -5.58 4.40
C GLU A 66 -10.08 -6.76 4.49
N ALA A 67 -8.77 -6.51 4.40
CA ALA A 67 -7.74 -7.53 4.49
C ALA A 67 -7.37 -7.94 5.92
N GLU A 68 -7.90 -7.27 6.95
CA GLU A 68 -7.73 -7.64 8.36
C GLU A 68 -8.86 -8.56 8.89
N GLU A 69 -9.97 -8.68 8.16
CA GLU A 69 -11.10 -9.57 8.46
C GLU A 69 -10.89 -11.01 7.94
#